data_AF-C0MB28-F1
#
_entry.id   AF-C0MB28-F1
#
_cell.length_a   1.000
_cell.length_b   1.000
_cell.length_c   1.000
_cell.angle_alpha   90.00
_cell.angle_beta   90.00
_cell.angle_gamma   90.00
#
_symmetry.space_group_name_H-M   'P 1'
#
loop_
_entity.id
_entity.type
_entity.pdbx_description
1 polymer ?
#
loop_
_entity_poly.entity_id
_entity_poly.type
_entity_poly.pdbx_seq_one_letter_code
_entity_poly.pdbx_strand_id
1 'polypeptide(L)'
;MEVRGAMGNRQMKLKKYFLRFLLLLFAAIYIYFSSFAYQHSYLGISADYVNHSWVVSNIHNGGEASSSGLAVGDKILEIDHKSSQDNPLLNKLLIVEQATSMTVLHQGIQRQIVFQKTHGSKKIFLMFSLLSIILFALSYGYSRRHEISRTSQRYYIFTFLTSLLLVSIIPSSMGNVVARLILVIYITLFPFFIDMFWRAGTLQQESVKFSKFSKLIITYSAATLCLLLYSKWFSVPLVITIYLVRGIFYVSFTFLVALFLITLVKDIKNNAFPRLNIVLLVILCLLPLFIGYVFPLPYDIPFMYTIPLLLLPILAIINNLIINRLTTFRFHLPVPILYVFIAMLGTVMIICLYLISDFMPKWLMISYSFLLTLCSIPIVKDLIFLNIRTGYQLSNKSIFLAVEAEREDISIYLHDTIIQDIIYYKKRLENMDAVSKKAASDILDDVIFELRELCSNIYPLMIQELGLKNAILDIISKFQKKESVIINDNIQVEQLDFGQPINNFILRSIRELINNSILHGNAKEIDIHIYNAEQYVVIKIVDGGHFKTARQTEAPHFGLTVIAEKLALLGGQLLVDKHPTTIVMLIPRKQVNYDKNSNH
;
A
#
# COMPACT_ATOMS: atom_id res chain seq x y z
N MET A 1 4.55 21.26 29.66
CA MET A 1 4.00 21.31 28.28
C MET A 1 4.94 21.97 27.27
N GLU A 2 5.74 22.97 27.67
CA GLU A 2 6.65 23.70 26.76
C GLU A 2 7.79 22.86 26.14
N VAL A 3 8.33 21.87 26.86
CA VAL A 3 9.40 20.99 26.33
C VAL A 3 8.91 20.08 25.19
N ARG A 4 7.64 19.62 25.24
CA ARG A 4 7.02 18.86 24.15
C ARG A 4 6.73 19.74 22.93
N GLY A 5 6.35 21.00 23.14
CA GLY A 5 6.17 22.00 22.07
C GLY A 5 7.47 22.34 21.35
N ALA A 6 8.57 22.54 22.08
CA ALA A 6 9.90 22.82 21.52
C ALA A 6 10.48 21.62 20.73
N MET A 7 10.31 20.38 21.23
CA MET A 7 10.72 19.17 20.51
C MET A 7 9.91 18.97 19.21
N GLY A 8 8.60 19.17 19.24
CA GLY A 8 7.74 19.08 18.05
C GLY A 8 8.12 20.11 16.98
N ASN A 9 8.42 21.35 17.40
CA ASN A 9 8.82 22.42 16.49
C ASN A 9 10.22 22.20 15.86
N ARG A 10 11.15 21.61 16.63
CA ARG A 10 12.49 21.24 16.14
C ARG A 10 12.44 20.09 15.12
N GLN A 11 11.64 19.04 15.39
CA GLN A 11 11.44 17.92 14.45
C GLN A 11 10.78 18.39 13.15
N MET A 12 9.83 19.31 13.24
CA MET A 12 9.16 19.89 12.07
C MET A 12 10.11 20.70 11.19
N LYS A 13 10.98 21.53 11.81
CA LYS A 13 12.04 22.27 11.09
C LYS A 13 13.02 21.31 10.41
N LEU A 14 13.54 20.30 11.12
CA LEU A 14 14.45 19.28 10.58
C LEU A 14 13.85 18.57 9.36
N LYS A 15 12.57 18.16 9.42
CA LYS A 15 11.86 17.55 8.29
C LYS A 15 11.77 18.49 7.08
N LYS A 16 11.49 19.78 7.30
CA LYS A 16 11.43 20.79 6.23
C LYS A 16 12.79 21.01 5.55
N TYR A 17 13.88 21.03 6.33
CA TYR A 17 15.24 21.12 5.78
C TYR A 17 15.60 19.84 4.99
N PHE A 18 15.26 18.67 5.50
CA PHE A 18 15.49 17.40 4.79
C PHE A 18 14.76 17.33 3.45
N LEU A 19 13.47 17.73 3.39
CA LEU A 19 12.74 17.80 2.12
C LEU A 19 13.37 18.82 1.15
N ARG A 20 13.79 19.99 1.63
CA ARG A 20 14.46 21.00 0.79
C ARG A 20 15.78 20.47 0.24
N PHE A 21 16.57 19.78 1.07
CA PHE A 21 17.79 19.13 0.63
C PHE A 21 17.52 18.11 -0.48
N LEU A 22 16.48 17.27 -0.30
CA LEU A 22 16.10 16.24 -1.27
C LEU A 22 15.63 16.83 -2.61
N LEU A 23 14.94 17.97 -2.59
CA LEU A 23 14.58 18.75 -3.77
C LEU A 23 15.82 19.31 -4.49
N LEU A 24 16.73 19.95 -3.75
CA LEU A 24 17.96 20.51 -4.32
C LEU A 24 18.85 19.42 -4.90
N LEU A 25 18.95 18.28 -4.21
CA LEU A 25 19.69 17.10 -4.68
C LEU A 25 19.11 16.57 -6.00
N PHE A 26 17.78 16.39 -6.06
CA PHE A 26 17.12 15.94 -7.29
C PHE A 26 17.35 16.92 -8.45
N ALA A 27 17.17 18.23 -8.21
CA ALA A 27 17.39 19.25 -9.22
C ALA A 27 18.84 19.28 -9.73
N ALA A 28 19.82 19.17 -8.82
CA ALA A 28 21.24 19.11 -9.19
C ALA A 28 21.57 17.89 -10.04
N ILE A 29 21.09 16.70 -9.64
CA ILE A 29 21.28 15.45 -10.39
C ILE A 29 20.59 15.54 -11.76
N TYR A 30 19.38 16.08 -11.82
CA TYR A 30 18.64 16.27 -13.06
C TYR A 30 19.39 17.17 -14.05
N ILE A 31 19.87 18.34 -13.60
CA ILE A 31 20.62 19.27 -14.44
C ILE A 31 21.91 18.62 -14.93
N TYR A 32 22.65 17.94 -14.05
CA TYR A 32 23.88 17.24 -14.40
C TYR A 32 23.66 16.16 -15.46
N PHE A 33 22.66 15.29 -15.27
CA PHE A 33 22.34 14.22 -16.23
C PHE A 33 21.76 14.73 -17.52
N SER A 34 20.96 15.81 -17.49
CA SER A 34 20.48 16.46 -18.70
C SER A 34 21.66 16.99 -19.52
N SER A 35 22.57 17.75 -18.90
CA SER A 35 23.78 18.26 -19.57
C SER A 35 24.61 17.13 -20.17
N PHE A 36 24.82 16.04 -19.44
CA PHE A 36 25.55 14.87 -19.93
C PHE A 36 24.85 14.19 -21.12
N ALA A 37 23.54 13.95 -21.04
CA ALA A 37 22.75 13.33 -22.11
C ALA A 37 22.66 14.21 -23.36
N TYR A 38 22.87 15.53 -23.25
CA TYR A 38 22.95 16.43 -24.40
C TYR A 38 24.30 16.37 -25.12
N GLN A 39 25.39 16.11 -24.38
CA GLN A 39 26.77 16.09 -24.89
C GLN A 39 27.19 14.74 -25.48
N HIS A 40 26.63 13.65 -24.94
CA HIS A 40 26.98 12.29 -25.32
C HIS A 40 25.84 11.58 -26.02
N SER A 41 26.22 10.72 -26.97
CA SER A 41 25.32 9.80 -27.64
C SER A 41 25.53 8.38 -27.12
N TYR A 42 24.50 7.55 -27.24
CA TYR A 42 24.56 6.15 -26.84
C TYR A 42 25.09 5.31 -28.00
N LEU A 43 26.30 4.76 -27.87
CA LEU A 43 26.92 3.94 -28.91
C LEU A 43 26.34 2.52 -28.91
N GLY A 44 26.14 1.94 -27.72
CA GLY A 44 25.54 0.61 -27.56
C GLY A 44 26.50 -0.55 -27.81
N ILE A 45 27.80 -0.37 -27.56
CA ILE A 45 28.82 -1.41 -27.80
C ILE A 45 29.19 -2.08 -26.48
N SER A 46 29.11 -3.40 -26.45
CA SER A 46 29.69 -4.23 -25.37
C SER A 46 30.80 -5.11 -25.90
N ALA A 47 31.77 -5.40 -25.03
CA ALA A 47 32.92 -6.21 -25.40
C ALA A 47 33.35 -7.13 -24.24
N ASP A 48 33.79 -8.33 -24.61
CA ASP A 48 34.33 -9.31 -23.68
C ASP A 48 35.83 -9.50 -23.96
N TYR A 49 36.59 -9.85 -22.92
CA TYR A 49 38.03 -10.08 -23.04
C TYR A 49 38.28 -11.56 -23.35
N VAL A 50 38.67 -11.85 -24.60
CA VAL A 50 38.85 -13.22 -25.11
C VAL A 50 40.22 -13.35 -25.78
N ASN A 51 40.97 -14.39 -25.42
CA ASN A 51 42.29 -14.69 -26.01
C ASN A 51 43.26 -13.48 -26.00
N HIS A 52 43.38 -12.79 -24.87
CA HIS A 52 44.23 -11.61 -24.67
C HIS A 52 43.85 -10.38 -25.52
N SER A 53 42.65 -10.36 -26.11
CA SER A 53 42.14 -9.24 -26.90
C SER A 53 40.71 -8.88 -26.51
N TRP A 54 40.39 -7.59 -26.57
CA TRP A 54 39.01 -7.14 -26.44
C TRP A 54 38.25 -7.44 -27.73
N VAL A 55 37.09 -8.11 -27.61
CA VAL A 55 36.26 -8.52 -28.74
C VAL A 55 34.85 -7.99 -28.55
N VAL A 56 34.27 -7.41 -29.60
CA VAL A 56 32.87 -6.95 -29.58
C VAL A 56 31.95 -8.14 -29.33
N SER A 57 31.26 -8.14 -28.19
CA SER A 57 30.37 -9.22 -27.76
C SER A 57 28.93 -8.98 -28.18
N ASN A 58 28.47 -7.74 -28.17
CA ASN A 58 27.12 -7.37 -28.58
C ASN A 58 27.07 -5.90 -29.04
N ILE A 59 26.20 -5.63 -30.01
CA ILE A 59 25.90 -4.31 -30.54
C ILE A 59 24.39 -4.10 -30.36
N HIS A 60 24.03 -3.26 -29.41
CA HIS A 60 22.63 -3.11 -29.01
C HIS A 60 21.80 -2.41 -30.09
N ASN A 61 20.65 -2.99 -30.39
CA ASN A 61 19.65 -2.37 -31.25
C ASN A 61 19.22 -1.01 -30.65
N GLY A 62 19.41 0.09 -31.39
CA GLY A 62 19.14 1.46 -30.90
C GLY A 62 20.36 2.24 -30.41
N GLY A 63 21.54 1.62 -30.35
CA GLY A 63 22.82 2.31 -30.26
C GLY A 63 23.32 2.80 -31.62
N GLU A 64 24.08 3.89 -31.65
CA GLU A 64 24.64 4.48 -32.88
C GLU A 64 25.64 3.55 -33.59
N ALA A 65 26.24 2.60 -32.86
CA ALA A 65 27.16 1.64 -33.46
C ALA A 65 26.45 0.64 -34.39
N SER A 66 25.14 0.43 -34.24
CA SER A 66 24.37 -0.51 -35.09
C SER A 66 24.38 -0.14 -36.58
N SER A 67 24.53 1.14 -36.92
CA SER A 67 24.61 1.63 -38.31
C SER A 67 26.03 1.86 -38.81
N SER A 68 27.05 1.61 -37.98
CA SER A 68 28.45 1.97 -38.25
C SER A 68 29.25 0.93 -39.05
N GLY A 69 28.64 -0.23 -39.35
CA GLY A 69 29.30 -1.35 -40.02
C GLY A 69 30.17 -2.22 -39.11
N LEU A 70 30.14 -1.99 -37.79
CA LEU A 70 30.74 -2.84 -36.76
C LEU A 70 30.02 -4.20 -36.69
N ALA A 71 30.77 -5.28 -36.50
CA ALA A 71 30.20 -6.62 -36.34
C ALA A 71 30.57 -7.25 -34.98
N VAL A 72 29.68 -8.11 -34.48
CA VAL A 72 29.99 -8.97 -33.32
C VAL A 72 31.14 -9.92 -33.70
N GLY A 73 32.15 -10.01 -32.83
CA GLY A 73 33.38 -10.77 -33.08
C GLY A 73 34.59 -9.93 -33.50
N ASP A 74 34.40 -8.63 -33.78
CA ASP A 74 35.50 -7.72 -34.13
C ASP A 74 36.46 -7.51 -32.97
N LYS A 75 37.79 -7.58 -33.22
CA LYS A 75 38.79 -7.28 -32.19
C LYS A 75 39.00 -5.78 -32.10
N ILE A 76 38.94 -5.23 -30.89
CA ILE A 76 39.11 -3.81 -30.61
C ILE A 76 40.60 -3.53 -30.35
N LEU A 77 41.24 -2.78 -31.25
CA LEU A 77 42.65 -2.41 -31.16
C LEU A 77 42.81 -1.07 -30.45
N GLU A 78 42.09 -0.05 -30.91
CA GLU A 78 42.18 1.31 -30.38
C GLU A 78 40.80 1.97 -30.25
N ILE A 79 40.68 2.87 -29.27
CA ILE A 79 39.52 3.74 -29.06
C ILE A 79 40.04 5.15 -28.91
N ASP A 80 39.59 6.08 -29.77
CA ASP A 80 40.06 7.47 -29.82
C ASP A 80 41.60 7.60 -29.81
N HIS A 81 42.27 6.83 -30.67
CA HIS A 81 43.74 6.77 -30.81
C HIS A 81 44.51 6.30 -29.57
N LYS A 82 43.82 5.70 -28.59
CA LYS A 82 44.44 5.04 -27.44
C LYS A 82 44.24 3.54 -27.51
N SER A 83 45.20 2.78 -26.99
CA SER A 83 45.09 1.33 -26.88
C SER A 83 43.79 0.93 -26.19
N SER A 84 43.12 -0.11 -26.69
CA SER A 84 41.90 -0.64 -26.06
C SER A 84 42.16 -1.05 -24.60
N GLN A 85 43.38 -1.48 -24.28
CA GLN A 85 43.79 -1.85 -22.91
C GLN A 85 43.88 -0.66 -21.95
N ASP A 86 43.93 0.57 -22.43
CA ASP A 86 43.98 1.76 -21.58
C ASP A 86 42.59 2.39 -21.35
N ASN A 87 41.56 1.90 -22.04
CA ASN A 87 40.23 2.48 -21.96
C ASN A 87 39.54 2.09 -20.63
N PRO A 88 39.21 3.06 -19.75
CA PRO A 88 38.65 2.75 -18.44
C PRO A 88 37.23 2.19 -18.51
N LEU A 89 36.41 2.59 -19.49
CA LEU A 89 35.04 2.10 -19.64
C LEU A 89 35.05 0.65 -20.14
N LEU A 90 35.95 0.34 -21.07
CA LEU A 90 36.13 -1.02 -21.57
C LEU A 90 36.59 -1.96 -20.45
N ASN A 91 37.65 -1.58 -19.73
CA ASN A 91 38.24 -2.42 -18.68
C ASN A 91 37.35 -2.57 -17.43
N LYS A 92 36.59 -1.53 -17.06
CA LYS A 92 35.82 -1.52 -15.80
C LYS A 92 34.33 -1.78 -15.99
N LEU A 93 33.79 -1.58 -17.19
CA LEU A 93 32.36 -1.69 -17.47
C LEU A 93 32.04 -2.57 -18.68
N LEU A 94 33.04 -3.11 -19.39
CA LEU A 94 32.85 -4.00 -20.55
C LEU A 94 32.06 -3.34 -21.69
N ILE A 95 32.13 -2.02 -21.80
CA ILE A 95 31.42 -1.23 -22.79
C ILE A 95 32.35 -0.24 -23.49
N VAL A 96 32.02 0.09 -24.73
CA VAL A 96 32.61 1.24 -25.42
C VAL A 96 31.54 2.30 -25.60
N GLU A 97 31.66 3.36 -24.80
CA GLU A 97 30.77 4.51 -24.81
C GLU A 97 31.61 5.79 -24.80
N GLN A 98 31.02 6.91 -25.22
CA GLN A 98 31.67 8.23 -25.28
C GLN A 98 32.82 8.35 -26.30
N ALA A 99 33.09 7.31 -27.09
CA ALA A 99 34.12 7.32 -28.14
C ALA A 99 33.66 8.07 -29.40
N THR A 100 34.59 8.68 -30.12
CA THR A 100 34.36 9.29 -31.43
C THR A 100 34.78 8.38 -32.58
N SER A 101 35.84 7.60 -32.38
CA SER A 101 36.31 6.60 -33.34
C SER A 101 36.87 5.35 -32.67
N MET A 102 36.82 4.24 -33.38
CA MET A 102 37.36 2.95 -32.96
C MET A 102 38.10 2.29 -34.12
N THR A 103 39.25 1.72 -33.82
CA THR A 103 40.01 0.90 -34.77
C THR A 103 39.79 -0.56 -34.43
N VAL A 104 39.21 -1.32 -35.37
CA VAL A 104 38.90 -2.74 -35.19
C VAL A 104 39.59 -3.61 -36.23
N LEU A 105 39.83 -4.87 -35.87
CA LEU A 105 40.26 -5.91 -36.80
C LEU A 105 39.04 -6.76 -37.16
N HIS A 106 38.50 -6.57 -38.36
CA HIS A 106 37.38 -7.33 -38.92
C HIS A 106 37.92 -8.31 -39.97
N GLN A 107 37.77 -9.62 -39.74
CA GLN A 107 38.26 -10.66 -40.66
C GLN A 107 39.76 -10.49 -41.05
N GLY A 108 40.60 -10.01 -40.12
CA GLY A 108 42.03 -9.78 -40.36
C GLY A 108 42.36 -8.45 -41.05
N ILE A 109 41.37 -7.63 -41.42
CA ILE A 109 41.57 -6.30 -42.00
C ILE A 109 41.30 -5.24 -40.94
N GLN A 110 42.25 -4.32 -40.77
CA GLN A 110 42.08 -3.18 -39.88
C GLN A 110 41.14 -2.16 -40.51
N ARG A 111 40.11 -1.75 -39.78
CA ARG A 111 39.14 -0.73 -40.19
C ARG A 111 38.99 0.30 -39.08
N GLN A 112 38.97 1.57 -39.47
CA GLN A 112 38.62 2.65 -38.57
C GLN A 112 37.14 2.98 -38.75
N ILE A 113 36.39 2.91 -37.66
CA ILE A 113 34.96 3.21 -37.60
C ILE A 113 34.82 4.55 -36.88
N VAL A 114 34.14 5.50 -37.52
CA VAL A 114 33.83 6.82 -36.94
C VAL A 114 32.35 6.85 -36.63
N PHE A 115 32.01 7.15 -35.38
CA PHE A 115 30.62 7.16 -34.94
C PHE A 115 29.98 8.53 -35.22
N GLN A 116 28.85 8.53 -35.92
CA GLN A 116 28.07 9.74 -36.16
C GLN A 116 27.14 10.00 -34.98
N LYS A 117 27.30 11.16 -34.34
CA LYS A 117 26.43 11.59 -33.24
C LYS A 117 25.03 11.92 -33.77
N THR A 118 24.07 11.07 -33.46
CA THR A 118 22.64 11.27 -33.69
C THR A 118 21.93 11.80 -32.43
N HIS A 119 20.63 12.06 -32.52
CA HIS A 119 19.82 12.58 -31.39
C HIS A 119 18.81 11.56 -30.84
N GLY A 120 18.96 10.27 -31.17
CA GLY A 120 18.02 9.22 -30.76
C GLY A 120 17.86 9.09 -29.23
N SER A 121 19.00 9.06 -28.52
CA SER A 121 19.04 8.94 -27.05
C SER A 121 18.37 10.11 -26.31
N LYS A 122 18.33 11.31 -26.92
CA LYS A 122 17.78 12.53 -26.31
C LYS A 122 16.26 12.44 -26.12
N LYS A 123 15.53 11.91 -27.09
CA LYS A 123 14.07 11.73 -27.01
C LYS A 123 13.70 10.79 -25.86
N ILE A 124 14.47 9.70 -25.71
CA ILE A 124 14.27 8.69 -24.68
C ILE A 124 14.58 9.26 -23.30
N PHE A 125 15.69 10.00 -23.18
CA PHE A 125 16.03 10.69 -21.95
C PHE A 125 14.91 11.66 -21.52
N LEU A 126 14.37 12.46 -22.44
CA LEU A 126 13.26 13.37 -22.15
C LEU A 126 12.00 12.64 -21.65
N MET A 127 11.68 11.48 -22.21
CA MET A 127 10.54 10.68 -21.76
C MET A 127 10.70 10.19 -20.31
N PHE A 128 11.86 9.61 -19.98
CA PHE A 128 12.16 9.16 -18.62
C PHE A 128 12.29 10.33 -17.62
N SER A 129 12.80 11.47 -18.09
CA SER A 129 12.96 12.66 -17.26
C SER A 129 11.60 13.26 -16.86
N LEU A 130 10.63 13.33 -17.80
CA LEU A 130 9.25 13.74 -17.53
C LEU A 130 8.59 12.83 -16.49
N LEU A 131 8.69 11.51 -16.68
CA LEU A 131 8.14 10.52 -15.77
C LEU A 131 8.77 10.62 -14.36
N SER A 132 10.09 10.83 -14.30
CA SER A 132 10.79 11.06 -13.05
C SER A 132 10.29 12.31 -12.33
N ILE A 133 10.07 13.42 -13.04
CA ILE A 133 9.58 14.66 -12.44
C ILE A 133 8.19 14.44 -11.85
N ILE A 134 7.31 13.71 -12.55
CA ILE A 134 5.97 13.38 -12.05
C ILE A 134 6.06 12.56 -10.75
N LEU A 135 6.86 11.48 -10.75
CA LEU A 135 7.04 10.64 -9.55
C LEU A 135 7.68 11.41 -8.39
N PHE A 136 8.65 12.27 -8.69
CA PHE A 136 9.28 13.12 -7.69
C PHE A 136 8.29 14.12 -7.09
N ALA A 137 7.51 14.80 -7.93
CA ALA A 137 6.50 15.79 -7.49
C ALA A 137 5.45 15.15 -6.59
N LEU A 138 4.98 13.94 -6.96
CA LEU A 138 4.09 13.14 -6.11
C LEU A 138 4.77 12.85 -4.76
N SER A 139 5.95 12.22 -4.77
CA SER A 139 6.70 11.89 -3.55
C SER A 139 6.93 13.10 -2.63
N TYR A 140 7.34 14.23 -3.21
CA TYR A 140 7.62 15.48 -2.51
C TYR A 140 6.36 16.12 -1.91
N GLY A 141 5.28 16.19 -2.68
CA GLY A 141 4.00 16.76 -2.25
C GLY A 141 3.41 16.00 -1.05
N TYR A 142 3.50 14.68 -1.07
CA TYR A 142 2.98 13.84 0.02
C TYR A 142 3.85 13.89 1.29
N SER A 143 5.18 13.93 1.14
CA SER A 143 6.13 13.98 2.26
C SER A 143 6.01 15.27 3.12
N ARG A 144 5.38 16.33 2.59
CA ARG A 144 5.08 17.57 3.34
C ARG A 144 3.98 17.43 4.40
N ARG A 145 3.16 16.37 4.39
CA ARG A 145 2.02 16.23 5.33
C ARG A 145 2.45 15.84 6.77
N HIS A 146 1.68 16.28 7.77
CA HIS A 146 2.13 16.36 9.18
C HIS A 146 2.29 15.02 9.92
N GLU A 147 1.57 13.96 9.53
CA GLU A 147 1.65 12.66 10.20
C GLU A 147 1.92 11.55 9.17
N ILE A 148 3.15 11.05 9.16
CA ILE A 148 3.62 10.01 8.24
C ILE A 148 3.89 8.77 9.08
N SER A 149 3.16 7.68 8.82
CA SER A 149 3.47 6.38 9.40
C SER A 149 4.87 5.93 8.95
N ARG A 150 5.56 5.08 9.74
CA ARG A 150 6.89 4.56 9.34
C ARG A 150 6.85 3.83 7.98
N THR A 151 5.76 3.12 7.67
CA THR A 151 5.54 2.49 6.36
C THR A 151 5.44 3.53 5.24
N SER A 152 4.71 4.63 5.48
CA SER A 152 4.60 5.74 4.52
C SER A 152 5.94 6.41 4.25
N GLN A 153 6.78 6.58 5.28
CA GLN A 153 8.12 7.15 5.10
C GLN A 153 8.99 6.31 4.17
N ARG A 154 8.97 4.98 4.34
CA ARG A 154 9.74 4.07 3.50
C ARG A 154 9.21 4.00 2.08
N TYR A 155 7.90 4.11 1.91
CA TYR A 155 7.28 4.31 0.61
C TYR A 155 7.79 5.58 -0.09
N TYR A 156 7.89 6.71 0.61
CA TYR A 156 8.45 7.93 0.02
C TYR A 156 9.92 7.79 -0.38
N ILE A 157 10.71 7.07 0.42
CA ILE A 157 12.10 6.75 0.07
C ILE A 157 12.14 5.91 -1.19
N PHE A 158 11.30 4.87 -1.29
CA PHE A 158 11.20 4.04 -2.48
C PHE A 158 10.83 4.85 -3.73
N THR A 159 9.76 5.66 -3.68
CA THR A 159 9.34 6.47 -4.83
C THR A 159 10.37 7.52 -5.21
N PHE A 160 11.06 8.11 -4.22
CA PHE A 160 12.16 9.02 -4.49
C PHE A 160 13.34 8.33 -5.17
N LEU A 161 13.81 7.19 -4.65
CA LEU A 161 14.89 6.41 -5.28
C LEU A 161 14.50 5.96 -6.69
N THR A 162 13.23 5.65 -6.92
CA THR A 162 12.71 5.30 -8.24
C THR A 162 12.77 6.48 -9.20
N SER A 163 12.43 7.70 -8.75
CA SER A 163 12.61 8.90 -9.58
C SER A 163 14.08 9.09 -9.97
N LEU A 164 15.01 8.95 -9.02
CA LEU A 164 16.44 9.02 -9.32
C LEU A 164 16.90 7.96 -10.34
N LEU A 165 16.41 6.72 -10.22
CA LEU A 165 16.71 5.65 -11.17
C LEU A 165 16.31 6.04 -12.59
N LEU A 166 15.10 6.59 -12.78
CA LEU A 166 14.58 6.92 -14.11
C LEU A 166 15.45 7.96 -14.83
N VAL A 167 15.92 8.99 -14.11
CA VAL A 167 16.84 9.98 -14.71
C VAL A 167 18.24 9.39 -14.92
N SER A 168 18.67 8.44 -14.10
CA SER A 168 20.02 7.85 -14.20
C SER A 168 20.15 6.76 -15.27
N ILE A 169 19.05 6.18 -15.75
CA ILE A 169 19.06 5.05 -16.71
C ILE A 169 19.91 5.35 -17.95
N ILE A 170 19.62 6.42 -18.69
CA ILE A 170 20.28 6.71 -19.97
C ILE A 170 21.74 7.14 -19.75
N PRO A 171 22.07 8.09 -18.84
CA PRO A 171 23.46 8.42 -18.54
C PRO A 171 24.26 7.20 -18.05
N SER A 172 23.65 6.30 -17.28
CA SER A 172 24.30 5.06 -16.83
C SER A 172 24.67 4.19 -18.03
N SER A 173 23.74 3.98 -18.97
CA SER A 173 24.00 3.22 -20.21
C SER A 173 25.12 3.82 -21.05
N MET A 174 25.30 5.14 -21.04
CA MET A 174 26.41 5.86 -21.69
C MET A 174 27.72 5.88 -20.88
N GLY A 175 27.82 5.12 -19.79
CA GLY A 175 29.03 5.01 -18.97
C GLY A 175 29.22 6.10 -17.91
N ASN A 176 28.20 6.89 -17.58
CA ASN A 176 28.29 7.85 -16.47
C ASN A 176 28.37 7.13 -15.12
N VAL A 177 29.46 7.37 -14.37
CA VAL A 177 29.76 6.69 -13.10
C VAL A 177 28.74 7.01 -12.00
N VAL A 178 28.31 8.27 -11.89
CA VAL A 178 27.34 8.69 -10.85
C VAL A 178 25.99 8.04 -11.11
N ALA A 179 25.56 8.03 -12.37
CA ALA A 179 24.33 7.38 -12.79
C ALA A 179 24.38 5.86 -12.55
N ARG A 180 25.53 5.23 -12.84
CA ARG A 180 25.75 3.81 -12.57
C ARG A 180 25.64 3.48 -11.08
N LEU A 181 26.19 4.33 -10.22
CA LEU A 181 26.09 4.16 -8.76
C LEU A 181 24.63 4.23 -8.27
N ILE A 182 23.85 5.18 -8.78
CA ILE A 182 22.40 5.28 -8.47
C ILE A 182 21.67 4.01 -8.92
N LEU A 183 21.94 3.54 -10.15
CA LEU A 183 21.34 2.33 -10.70
C LEU A 183 21.68 1.10 -9.85
N VAL A 184 22.95 0.91 -9.49
CA VAL A 184 23.38 -0.22 -8.65
C VAL A 184 22.69 -0.20 -7.29
N ILE A 185 22.68 0.95 -6.59
CA ILE A 185 22.00 1.10 -5.30
C ILE A 185 20.53 0.71 -5.41
N TYR A 186 19.85 1.16 -6.46
CA TYR A 186 18.43 0.84 -6.63
C TYR A 186 18.21 -0.64 -6.89
N ILE A 187 18.94 -1.24 -7.83
CA ILE A 187 18.72 -2.64 -8.25
C ILE A 187 19.04 -3.61 -7.11
N THR A 188 20.07 -3.34 -6.31
CA THR A 188 20.41 -4.19 -5.15
C THR A 188 19.41 -4.04 -4.00
N LEU A 189 18.80 -2.86 -3.83
CA LEU A 189 17.78 -2.62 -2.80
C LEU A 189 16.34 -2.94 -3.26
N PHE A 190 16.11 -3.12 -4.55
CA PHE A 190 14.78 -3.35 -5.09
C PHE A 190 14.08 -4.57 -4.46
N PRO A 191 14.73 -5.75 -4.30
CA PRO A 191 14.11 -6.89 -3.61
C PRO A 191 13.73 -6.60 -2.16
N PHE A 192 14.49 -5.72 -1.47
CA PHE A 192 14.17 -5.31 -0.10
C PHE A 192 12.87 -4.49 -0.04
N PHE A 193 12.66 -3.59 -1.00
CA PHE A 193 11.41 -2.83 -1.08
C PHE A 193 10.21 -3.75 -1.35
N ILE A 194 10.34 -4.69 -2.28
CA ILE A 194 9.28 -5.66 -2.58
C ILE A 194 8.92 -6.50 -1.35
N ASP A 195 9.94 -7.04 -0.66
CA ASP A 195 9.77 -7.81 0.57
C ASP A 195 9.04 -7.02 1.67
N MET A 196 9.42 -5.76 1.84
CA MET A 196 8.81 -4.86 2.80
C MET A 196 7.35 -4.55 2.46
N PHE A 197 7.03 -4.21 1.21
CA PHE A 197 5.67 -3.86 0.80
C PHE A 197 4.74 -5.08 0.79
N TRP A 198 5.24 -6.25 0.40
CA TRP A 198 4.50 -7.50 0.51
C TRP A 198 4.12 -7.80 1.97
N ARG A 199 5.07 -7.68 2.92
CA ARG A 199 4.75 -7.85 4.35
C ARG A 199 3.76 -6.82 4.88
N ALA A 200 3.96 -5.56 4.52
CA ALA A 200 3.10 -4.48 5.00
C ALA A 200 1.68 -4.63 4.47
N GLY A 201 1.51 -4.88 3.18
CA GLY A 201 0.21 -4.96 2.51
C GLY A 201 -0.52 -6.30 2.70
N THR A 202 0.16 -7.42 2.52
CA THR A 202 -0.49 -8.74 2.50
C THR A 202 -0.54 -9.40 3.87
N LEU A 203 0.51 -9.24 4.68
CA LEU A 203 0.63 -9.92 5.97
C LEU A 203 0.15 -9.07 7.15
N GLN A 204 -0.25 -7.82 6.91
CA GLN A 204 -0.67 -6.86 7.95
C GLN A 204 0.32 -6.77 9.13
N GLN A 205 1.59 -7.11 8.88
CA GLN A 205 2.63 -7.04 9.89
C GLN A 205 3.12 -5.60 9.99
N GLU A 206 3.34 -5.13 11.22
CA GLU A 206 4.04 -3.86 11.41
C GLU A 206 5.37 -3.91 10.67
N SER A 207 5.49 -3.07 9.63
CA SER A 207 6.68 -3.01 8.79
C SER A 207 7.94 -2.63 9.58
N VAL A 208 7.82 -2.27 10.86
CA VAL A 208 8.87 -1.72 11.71
C VAL A 208 10.10 -2.64 11.78
N LYS A 209 9.94 -3.97 11.86
CA LYS A 209 11.07 -4.91 11.99
C LYS A 209 11.48 -5.50 10.62
N PHE A 210 12.77 -5.39 10.29
CA PHE A 210 13.33 -6.05 9.10
C PHE A 210 13.38 -7.57 9.29
N SER A 211 12.89 -8.30 8.29
CA SER A 211 13.00 -9.76 8.25
C SER A 211 14.46 -10.21 8.10
N LYS A 212 14.74 -11.49 8.38
CA LYS A 212 16.06 -12.08 8.08
C LYS A 212 16.41 -11.91 6.60
N PHE A 213 15.43 -12.04 5.71
CA PHE A 213 15.59 -11.86 4.26
C PHE A 213 15.93 -10.41 3.88
N SER A 214 15.21 -9.42 4.42
CA SER A 214 15.52 -7.99 4.24
C SER A 214 16.94 -7.65 4.68
N LYS A 215 17.38 -8.18 5.84
CA LYS A 215 18.74 -7.94 6.35
C LYS A 215 19.80 -8.51 5.42
N LEU A 216 19.58 -9.71 4.88
CA LEU A 216 20.46 -10.33 3.89
C LEU A 216 20.62 -9.45 2.63
N ILE A 217 19.51 -8.93 2.11
CA ILE A 217 19.53 -8.05 0.93
C ILE A 217 20.27 -6.74 1.23
N ILE A 218 20.05 -6.13 2.40
CA ILE A 218 20.77 -4.91 2.80
C ILE A 218 22.27 -5.18 2.91
N THR A 219 22.69 -6.30 3.51
CA THR A 219 24.11 -6.66 3.59
C THR A 219 24.72 -6.90 2.22
N TYR A 220 24.00 -7.58 1.33
CA TYR A 220 24.40 -7.78 -0.06
C TYR A 220 24.56 -6.45 -0.82
N SER A 221 23.58 -5.55 -0.66
CA SER A 221 23.61 -4.23 -1.27
C SER A 221 24.78 -3.38 -0.77
N ALA A 222 25.07 -3.43 0.53
CA ALA A 222 26.20 -2.72 1.12
C ALA A 222 27.54 -3.27 0.61
N ALA A 223 27.70 -4.60 0.59
CA ALA A 223 28.91 -5.25 0.07
C ALA A 223 29.15 -4.92 -1.41
N THR A 224 28.09 -4.95 -2.22
CA THR A 224 28.16 -4.62 -3.66
C THR A 224 28.53 -3.15 -3.87
N LEU A 225 28.00 -2.24 -3.06
CA LEU A 225 28.36 -0.82 -3.12
C LEU A 225 29.82 -0.58 -2.73
N CYS A 226 30.31 -1.23 -1.66
CA CYS A 226 31.72 -1.17 -1.28
C CYS A 226 32.63 -1.67 -2.41
N LEU A 227 32.25 -2.77 -3.06
CA LEU A 227 33.01 -3.36 -4.14
C LEU A 227 32.99 -2.48 -5.41
N LEU A 228 31.87 -1.82 -5.72
CA LEU A 228 31.78 -0.82 -6.80
C LEU A 228 32.65 0.42 -6.52
N LEU A 229 32.68 0.90 -5.27
CA LEU A 229 33.53 2.01 -4.87
C LEU A 229 35.02 1.62 -4.93
N TYR A 230 35.34 0.39 -4.56
CA TYR A 230 36.70 -0.15 -4.64
C TYR A 230 37.18 -0.24 -6.09
N SER A 231 36.36 -0.75 -7.02
CA SER A 231 36.71 -0.87 -8.44
C SER A 231 36.94 0.48 -9.15
N LYS A 232 36.48 1.59 -8.54
CA LYS A 232 36.78 2.93 -9.03
C LYS A 232 38.27 3.25 -8.89
N TRP A 233 38.87 2.94 -7.75
CA TRP A 233 40.25 3.31 -7.41
C TRP A 233 41.27 2.23 -7.73
N PHE A 234 40.85 0.96 -7.69
CA PHE A 234 41.73 -0.20 -7.87
C PHE A 234 41.27 -1.07 -9.04
N SER A 235 42.23 -1.73 -9.69
CA SER A 235 41.93 -2.77 -10.66
C SER A 235 41.35 -3.99 -9.97
N VAL A 236 40.22 -4.47 -10.46
CA VAL A 236 39.55 -5.67 -9.94
C VAL A 236 39.66 -6.81 -10.96
N PRO A 237 39.69 -8.07 -10.50
CA PRO A 237 39.63 -9.23 -11.39
C PRO A 237 38.45 -9.17 -12.36
N LEU A 238 38.63 -9.69 -13.58
CA LEU A 238 37.59 -9.70 -14.62
C LEU A 238 36.26 -10.32 -14.12
N VAL A 239 36.33 -11.34 -13.27
CA VAL A 239 35.14 -11.96 -12.63
C VAL A 239 34.34 -10.96 -11.81
N ILE A 240 35.01 -10.08 -11.07
CA ILE A 240 34.38 -9.03 -10.27
C ILE A 240 33.79 -7.95 -11.18
N THR A 241 34.48 -7.60 -12.27
CA THR A 241 33.94 -6.68 -13.29
C THR A 241 32.67 -7.24 -13.93
N ILE A 242 32.68 -8.50 -14.37
CA ILE A 242 31.51 -9.19 -14.92
C ILE A 242 30.36 -9.21 -13.91
N TYR A 243 30.67 -9.48 -12.64
CA TYR A 243 29.69 -9.42 -11.57
C TYR A 243 29.06 -8.03 -11.42
N LEU A 244 29.87 -6.98 -11.38
CA LEU A 244 29.40 -5.59 -11.25
C LEU A 244 28.55 -5.12 -12.44
N VAL A 245 28.84 -5.62 -13.64
CA VAL A 245 28.15 -5.22 -14.88
C VAL A 245 26.85 -6.02 -15.08
N ARG A 246 26.93 -7.36 -14.98
CA ARG A 246 25.80 -8.27 -15.27
C ARG A 246 25.33 -9.03 -14.03
N GLY A 247 26.26 -9.47 -13.18
CA GLY A 247 26.01 -10.28 -11.98
C GLY A 247 24.99 -9.72 -10.98
N ILE A 248 24.98 -8.42 -10.78
CA ILE A 248 24.04 -7.74 -9.87
C ILE A 248 22.58 -8.02 -10.26
N PHE A 249 22.27 -8.00 -11.56
CA PHE A 249 20.93 -8.29 -12.05
C PHE A 249 20.52 -9.73 -11.72
N TYR A 250 21.43 -10.71 -11.89
CA TYR A 250 21.15 -12.11 -11.58
C TYR A 250 20.86 -12.34 -10.09
N VAL A 251 21.67 -11.77 -9.22
CA VAL A 251 21.50 -11.95 -7.76
C VAL A 251 20.22 -11.26 -7.28
N SER A 252 19.96 -10.02 -7.73
CA SER A 252 18.70 -9.32 -7.40
C SER A 252 17.47 -10.05 -7.90
N PHE A 253 17.50 -10.61 -9.11
CA PHE A 253 16.38 -11.41 -9.65
C PHE A 253 16.19 -12.71 -8.88
N THR A 254 17.28 -13.39 -8.53
CA THR A 254 17.22 -14.60 -7.71
C THR A 254 16.57 -14.32 -6.35
N PHE A 255 16.85 -13.17 -5.73
CA PHE A 255 16.13 -12.76 -4.52
C PHE A 255 14.64 -12.56 -4.75
N LEU A 256 14.22 -11.97 -5.88
CA LEU A 256 12.80 -11.81 -6.21
C LEU A 256 12.11 -13.16 -6.43
N VAL A 257 12.75 -14.09 -7.14
CA VAL A 257 12.23 -15.45 -7.35
C VAL A 257 12.13 -16.22 -6.03
N ALA A 258 13.17 -16.16 -5.19
CA ALA A 258 13.14 -16.76 -3.86
C ALA A 258 11.99 -16.19 -3.02
N LEU A 259 11.78 -14.88 -3.08
CA LEU A 259 10.67 -14.23 -2.40
C LEU A 259 9.31 -14.69 -2.94
N PHE A 260 9.18 -14.84 -4.26
CA PHE A 260 7.97 -15.37 -4.88
C PHE A 260 7.68 -16.80 -4.41
N LEU A 261 8.68 -17.68 -4.38
CA LEU A 261 8.50 -19.05 -3.87
C LEU A 261 8.05 -19.05 -2.41
N ILE A 262 8.62 -18.18 -1.57
CA ILE A 262 8.17 -18.00 -0.18
C ILE A 262 6.70 -17.55 -0.12
N THR A 263 6.29 -16.63 -1.01
CA THR A 263 4.88 -16.18 -1.08
C THR A 263 3.95 -17.30 -1.50
N LEU A 264 4.33 -18.07 -2.52
CA LEU A 264 3.53 -19.17 -3.07
C LEU A 264 3.27 -20.25 -2.03
N VAL A 265 4.31 -20.68 -1.31
CA VAL A 265 4.20 -21.68 -0.23
C VAL A 265 3.25 -21.19 0.87
N LYS A 266 3.30 -19.90 1.19
CA LYS A 266 2.43 -19.31 2.21
C LYS A 266 0.98 -19.20 1.78
N ASP A 267 0.73 -18.80 0.53
CA ASP A 267 -0.62 -18.65 -0.03
C ASP A 267 -1.32 -20.02 -0.16
N ILE A 268 -0.58 -21.05 -0.61
CA ILE A 268 -1.06 -22.44 -0.65
C ILE A 268 -1.45 -22.93 0.75
N LYS A 269 -0.59 -22.68 1.74
CA LYS A 269 -0.84 -23.12 3.13
C LYS A 269 -2.09 -22.47 3.73
N ASN A 270 -2.40 -21.23 3.34
CA ASN A 270 -3.50 -20.45 3.89
C ASN A 270 -4.81 -20.56 3.08
N ASN A 271 -4.87 -21.42 2.06
CA ASN A 271 -6.01 -21.53 1.12
C ASN A 271 -6.50 -20.16 0.60
N ALA A 272 -5.58 -19.22 0.38
CA ALA A 272 -5.90 -17.86 -0.03
C ALA A 272 -5.52 -17.63 -1.51
N PHE A 273 -6.51 -17.38 -2.40
CA PHE A 273 -6.29 -17.00 -3.81
C PHE A 273 -7.35 -16.00 -4.33
N PRO A 274 -6.98 -14.92 -5.07
CA PRO A 274 -5.81 -14.07 -4.94
C PRO A 274 -6.19 -12.67 -4.41
N ARG A 275 -5.58 -12.27 -3.29
CA ARG A 275 -5.20 -10.86 -3.08
C ARG A 275 -4.09 -10.53 -4.09
N LEU A 276 -3.91 -9.25 -4.47
CA LEU A 276 -2.86 -8.83 -5.40
C LEU A 276 -1.47 -9.43 -5.04
N ASN A 277 -0.94 -10.36 -5.84
CA ASN A 277 0.41 -10.89 -5.66
C ASN A 277 1.43 -9.93 -6.31
N ILE A 278 1.83 -8.91 -5.52
CA ILE A 278 2.78 -7.87 -5.95
C ILE A 278 4.09 -8.49 -6.45
N VAL A 279 4.53 -9.60 -5.86
CA VAL A 279 5.81 -10.23 -6.18
C VAL A 279 5.78 -10.89 -7.55
N LEU A 280 4.71 -11.63 -7.84
CA LEU A 280 4.50 -12.22 -9.16
C LEU A 280 4.42 -11.14 -10.25
N LEU A 281 3.69 -10.06 -9.99
CA LEU A 281 3.60 -8.93 -10.92
C LEU A 281 4.98 -8.31 -11.20
N VAL A 282 5.81 -8.12 -10.17
CA VAL A 282 7.18 -7.61 -10.31
C VAL A 282 8.02 -8.52 -11.22
N ILE A 283 7.98 -9.84 -10.98
CA ILE A 283 8.74 -10.81 -11.79
C ILE A 283 8.29 -10.75 -13.24
N LEU A 284 6.99 -10.73 -13.51
CA LEU A 284 6.45 -10.62 -14.86
C LEU A 284 6.87 -9.29 -15.53
N CYS A 285 6.83 -8.17 -14.83
CA CYS A 285 7.25 -6.88 -15.40
C CYS A 285 8.76 -6.82 -15.70
N LEU A 286 9.58 -7.56 -14.96
CA LEU A 286 11.01 -7.68 -15.20
C LEU A 286 11.37 -8.71 -16.26
N LEU A 287 10.47 -9.64 -16.60
CA LEU A 287 10.76 -10.74 -17.51
C LEU A 287 11.32 -10.29 -18.88
N PRO A 288 10.78 -9.26 -19.56
CA PRO A 288 11.34 -8.79 -20.82
C PRO A 288 12.75 -8.19 -20.70
N LEU A 289 13.06 -7.56 -19.55
CA LEU A 289 14.42 -7.10 -19.28
C LEU A 289 15.39 -8.28 -19.19
N PHE A 290 15.02 -9.34 -18.48
CA PHE A 290 15.88 -10.51 -18.33
C PHE A 290 16.02 -11.30 -19.62
N ILE A 291 14.94 -11.53 -20.37
CA ILE A 291 14.98 -12.33 -21.60
C ILE A 291 15.59 -11.55 -22.78
N GLY A 292 15.38 -10.23 -22.82
CA GLY A 292 15.79 -9.42 -23.96
C GLY A 292 17.15 -8.75 -23.82
N TYR A 293 17.59 -8.47 -22.60
CA TYR A 293 18.80 -7.66 -22.36
C TYR A 293 19.84 -8.40 -21.52
N VAL A 294 19.44 -9.04 -20.41
CA VAL A 294 20.40 -9.69 -19.50
C VAL A 294 20.80 -11.09 -20.00
N PHE A 295 19.82 -11.89 -20.38
CA PHE A 295 19.94 -13.19 -21.04
C PHE A 295 19.32 -13.09 -22.43
N PRO A 296 19.94 -12.36 -23.37
CA PRO A 296 19.40 -12.30 -24.72
C PRO A 296 19.28 -13.74 -25.22
N LEU A 297 18.04 -14.20 -25.37
CA LEU A 297 17.69 -15.27 -26.29
C LEU A 297 18.16 -14.83 -27.70
N PRO A 298 17.88 -15.54 -28.81
CA PRO A 298 18.14 -15.00 -30.16
C PRO A 298 17.46 -13.63 -30.48
N TYR A 299 16.90 -12.94 -29.49
CA TYR A 299 16.16 -11.70 -29.54
C TYR A 299 16.83 -10.66 -28.61
N ASP A 300 17.43 -9.60 -29.16
CA ASP A 300 17.97 -8.47 -28.40
C ASP A 300 16.88 -7.39 -28.25
N ILE A 301 16.39 -7.19 -27.02
CA ILE A 301 15.40 -6.14 -26.71
C ILE A 301 16.14 -4.96 -26.11
N PRO A 302 16.08 -3.78 -26.75
CA PRO A 302 16.71 -2.58 -26.21
C PRO A 302 16.15 -2.25 -24.82
N PHE A 303 17.06 -1.90 -23.91
CA PHE A 303 16.75 -1.57 -22.52
C PHE A 303 15.60 -0.53 -22.41
N MET A 304 15.56 0.43 -23.34
CA MET A 304 14.55 1.49 -23.41
C MET A 304 13.09 0.99 -23.52
N TYR A 305 12.85 -0.17 -24.12
CA TYR A 305 11.49 -0.71 -24.30
C TYR A 305 11.03 -1.54 -23.10
N THR A 306 11.97 -2.05 -22.30
CA THR A 306 11.67 -2.90 -21.13
C THR A 306 11.36 -2.10 -19.86
N ILE A 307 12.02 -0.95 -19.68
CA ILE A 307 11.91 -0.14 -18.45
C ILE A 307 10.50 0.41 -18.19
N PRO A 308 9.72 0.89 -19.18
CA PRO A 308 8.37 1.37 -18.91
C PRO A 308 7.46 0.37 -18.19
N LEU A 309 7.68 -0.95 -18.35
CA LEU A 309 6.95 -1.99 -17.62
C LEU A 309 7.21 -1.97 -16.11
N LEU A 310 8.35 -1.43 -15.66
CA LEU A 310 8.65 -1.26 -14.22
C LEU A 310 7.73 -0.26 -13.51
N LEU A 311 6.95 0.53 -14.25
CA LEU A 311 5.94 1.41 -13.67
C LEU A 311 4.75 0.66 -13.09
N LEU A 312 4.42 -0.52 -13.64
CA LEU A 312 3.28 -1.33 -13.20
C LEU A 312 3.46 -1.83 -11.75
N PRO A 313 4.61 -2.42 -11.36
CA PRO A 313 4.84 -2.80 -9.97
C PRO A 313 4.82 -1.61 -9.01
N ILE A 314 5.34 -0.46 -9.44
CA ILE A 314 5.33 0.76 -8.63
C ILE A 314 3.88 1.12 -8.35
N LEU A 315 3.04 1.25 -9.39
CA LEU A 315 1.62 1.58 -9.30
C LEU A 315 0.83 0.57 -8.47
N ALA A 316 1.13 -0.72 -8.61
CA ALA A 316 0.54 -1.79 -7.81
C ALA A 316 0.84 -1.62 -6.31
N ILE A 317 2.09 -1.27 -5.96
CA ILE A 317 2.50 -0.97 -4.59
C ILE A 317 1.79 0.28 -4.09
N ILE A 318 1.71 1.35 -4.90
CA ILE A 318 0.96 2.58 -4.54
C ILE A 318 -0.48 2.21 -4.18
N ASN A 319 -1.15 1.49 -5.09
CA ASN A 319 -2.55 1.12 -4.93
C ASN A 319 -2.78 0.29 -3.66
N ASN A 320 -1.97 -0.75 -3.46
CA ASN A 320 -2.08 -1.63 -2.30
C ASN A 320 -1.89 -0.86 -0.98
N LEU A 321 -0.94 0.07 -0.92
CA LEU A 321 -0.70 0.89 0.26
C LEU A 321 -1.81 1.92 0.54
N ILE A 322 -2.49 2.41 -0.49
CA ILE A 322 -3.67 3.27 -0.35
C ILE A 322 -4.83 2.46 0.21
N ILE A 323 -5.09 1.29 -0.36
CA ILE A 323 -6.22 0.42 0.03
C ILE A 323 -6.11 -0.05 1.47
N ASN A 324 -4.92 -0.51 1.83
CA ASN A 324 -4.66 -0.99 3.18
C ASN A 324 -4.55 0.15 4.21
N ARG A 325 -4.81 1.41 3.82
CA ARG A 325 -4.75 2.62 4.68
C ARG A 325 -3.42 2.77 5.43
N LEU A 326 -2.37 2.10 4.97
CA LEU A 326 -1.01 2.19 5.52
C LEU A 326 -0.38 3.54 5.20
N THR A 327 -0.92 4.21 4.19
CA THR A 327 -0.71 5.61 3.85
C THR A 327 -2.00 6.39 4.11
N THR A 328 -1.89 7.51 4.83
CA THR A 328 -3.01 8.42 5.12
C THR A 328 -3.34 9.27 3.90
N PHE A 329 -3.83 8.62 2.84
CA PHE A 329 -4.41 9.30 1.68
C PHE A 329 -5.77 9.91 2.05
N ARG A 330 -5.74 11.09 2.69
CA ARG A 330 -6.91 11.97 2.81
C ARG A 330 -7.05 12.81 1.55
N PHE A 331 -7.33 12.17 0.41
CA PHE A 331 -7.73 12.85 -0.82
C PHE A 331 -9.01 12.19 -1.32
N HIS A 332 -10.10 12.94 -1.42
CA HIS A 332 -11.20 12.59 -2.31
C HIS A 332 -10.70 12.84 -3.74
N LEU A 333 -10.11 11.81 -4.36
CA LEU A 333 -9.93 11.82 -5.81
C LEU A 333 -11.30 11.51 -6.42
N PRO A 334 -11.90 12.44 -7.18
CA PRO A 334 -13.20 12.19 -7.79
C PRO A 334 -13.10 11.00 -8.74
N VAL A 335 -14.14 10.16 -8.72
CA VAL A 335 -14.24 8.88 -9.45
C VAL A 335 -13.79 8.96 -10.92
N PRO A 336 -14.16 10.00 -11.71
CA PRO A 336 -13.70 10.12 -13.08
C PRO A 336 -12.17 10.22 -13.22
N ILE A 337 -11.48 10.89 -12.28
CA ILE A 337 -10.01 11.00 -12.31
C ILE A 337 -9.36 9.64 -12.06
N LEU A 338 -9.94 8.82 -11.20
CA LEU A 338 -9.46 7.46 -10.97
C LEU A 338 -9.59 6.59 -12.22
N TYR A 339 -10.72 6.67 -12.93
CA TYR A 339 -10.91 5.95 -14.19
C TYR A 339 -9.98 6.44 -15.29
N VAL A 340 -9.76 7.75 -15.40
CA VAL A 340 -8.77 8.32 -16.32
C VAL A 340 -7.36 7.81 -15.99
N PHE A 341 -7.02 7.69 -14.71
CA PHE A 341 -5.72 7.16 -14.29
C PHE A 341 -5.55 5.68 -14.64
N ILE A 342 -6.57 4.85 -14.40
CA ILE A 342 -6.58 3.43 -14.80
C ILE A 342 -6.47 3.29 -16.31
N ALA A 343 -7.24 4.07 -17.06
CA ALA A 343 -7.21 4.06 -18.52
C ALA A 343 -5.84 4.49 -19.06
N MET A 344 -5.25 5.57 -18.52
CA MET A 344 -3.91 6.03 -18.88
C MET A 344 -2.84 4.96 -18.60
N LEU A 345 -2.97 4.23 -17.49
CA LEU A 345 -2.05 3.16 -17.14
C LEU A 345 -2.17 1.97 -18.10
N GLY A 346 -3.41 1.58 -18.42
CA GLY A 346 -3.69 0.54 -19.42
C GLY A 346 -3.19 0.91 -20.82
N THR A 347 -3.35 2.16 -21.25
CA THR A 347 -2.85 2.61 -22.56
C THR A 347 -1.33 2.64 -22.60
N VAL A 348 -0.66 3.11 -21.55
CA VAL A 348 0.81 3.03 -21.44
C VAL A 348 1.28 1.58 -21.53
N MET A 349 0.61 0.64 -20.85
CA MET A 349 0.94 -0.78 -20.92
C MET A 349 0.81 -1.34 -22.34
N ILE A 350 -0.28 -1.02 -23.05
CA ILE A 350 -0.49 -1.45 -24.44
C ILE A 350 0.61 -0.89 -25.36
N ILE A 351 0.97 0.40 -25.21
CA ILE A 351 2.05 1.02 -25.98
C ILE A 351 3.37 0.31 -25.72
N CYS A 352 3.68 -0.02 -24.47
CA CYS A 352 4.94 -0.71 -24.12
C CYS A 352 4.99 -2.12 -24.72
N LEU A 353 3.89 -2.86 -24.66
CA LEU A 353 3.77 -4.18 -25.28
C LEU A 353 3.91 -4.10 -26.81
N TYR A 354 3.29 -3.11 -27.44
CA TYR A 354 3.42 -2.88 -28.88
C TYR A 354 4.87 -2.63 -29.28
N LEU A 355 5.58 -1.76 -28.54
CA LEU A 355 6.98 -1.45 -28.82
C LEU A 355 7.92 -2.66 -28.64
N ILE A 356 7.65 -3.54 -27.69
CA ILE A 356 8.44 -4.77 -27.50
C ILE A 356 8.10 -5.81 -28.59
N SER A 357 6.93 -5.73 -29.22
CA SER A 357 6.48 -6.72 -30.20
C SER A 357 7.35 -6.81 -31.45
N ASP A 358 8.11 -5.76 -31.76
CA ASP A 358 9.07 -5.75 -32.87
C ASP A 358 10.30 -6.63 -32.60
N PHE A 359 10.58 -6.92 -31.33
CA PHE A 359 11.80 -7.63 -30.90
C PHE A 359 11.54 -9.08 -30.49
N MET A 360 10.29 -9.49 -30.26
CA MET A 360 9.94 -10.81 -29.73
C MET A 360 8.93 -11.56 -30.61
N PRO A 361 8.94 -12.91 -30.61
CA PRO A 361 7.97 -13.67 -31.38
C PRO A 361 6.54 -13.42 -30.85
N LYS A 362 5.58 -13.30 -31.77
CA LYS A 362 4.18 -12.96 -31.46
C LYS A 362 3.54 -13.88 -30.42
N TRP A 363 3.84 -15.18 -30.43
CA TRP A 363 3.29 -16.15 -29.46
C TRP A 363 3.73 -15.84 -28.02
N LEU A 364 5.00 -15.46 -27.83
CA LEU A 364 5.55 -15.12 -26.52
C LEU A 364 4.92 -13.82 -26.02
N MET A 365 4.74 -12.83 -26.91
CA MET A 365 4.07 -11.58 -26.60
C MET A 365 2.60 -11.77 -26.20
N ILE A 366 1.86 -12.65 -26.87
CA ILE A 366 0.47 -12.97 -26.52
C ILE A 366 0.41 -13.63 -25.14
N SER A 367 1.26 -14.62 -24.89
CA SER A 367 1.32 -15.30 -23.58
C SER A 367 1.68 -14.33 -22.44
N TYR A 368 2.62 -13.42 -22.72
CA TYR A 368 3.05 -12.39 -21.78
C TYR A 368 1.93 -11.39 -21.48
N SER A 369 1.25 -10.89 -22.52
CA SER A 369 0.12 -9.96 -22.38
C SER A 369 -1.03 -10.58 -21.58
N PHE A 370 -1.33 -11.87 -21.80
CA PHE A 370 -2.32 -12.60 -21.03
C PHE A 370 -1.95 -12.68 -19.55
N LEU A 371 -0.71 -13.09 -19.24
CA LEU A 371 -0.22 -13.18 -17.85
C LEU A 371 -0.19 -11.82 -17.14
N LEU A 372 0.26 -10.78 -17.83
CA LEU A 372 0.32 -9.41 -17.32
C LEU A 372 -1.09 -8.87 -17.02
N THR A 373 -2.06 -9.14 -17.91
CA THR A 373 -3.47 -8.80 -17.71
C THR A 373 -4.07 -9.56 -16.54
N LEU A 374 -3.84 -10.88 -16.45
CA LEU A 374 -4.31 -11.69 -15.33
C LEU A 374 -3.80 -11.15 -13.98
N CYS A 375 -2.53 -10.74 -13.92
CA CYS A 375 -1.93 -10.20 -12.70
C CYS A 375 -2.35 -8.76 -12.38
N SER A 376 -2.87 -8.00 -13.35
CA SER A 376 -3.35 -6.63 -13.14
C SER A 376 -4.84 -6.55 -12.76
N ILE A 377 -5.65 -7.58 -13.03
CA ILE A 377 -7.07 -7.66 -12.64
C ILE A 377 -7.29 -7.33 -11.15
N PRO A 378 -6.52 -7.89 -10.18
CA PRO A 378 -6.72 -7.56 -8.78
C PRO A 378 -6.54 -6.07 -8.49
N ILE A 379 -5.61 -5.37 -9.17
CA ILE A 379 -5.39 -3.92 -9.03
C ILE A 379 -6.65 -3.15 -9.44
N VAL A 380 -7.26 -3.53 -10.56
CA VAL A 380 -8.47 -2.89 -11.07
C VAL A 380 -9.64 -3.12 -10.12
N LYS A 381 -9.84 -4.36 -9.65
CA LYS A 381 -10.86 -4.70 -8.66
C LYS A 381 -10.69 -3.88 -7.38
N ASP A 382 -9.46 -3.79 -6.90
CA ASP A 382 -9.05 -3.06 -5.71
C ASP A 382 -9.30 -1.55 -5.82
N LEU A 383 -9.01 -0.96 -6.99
CA LEU A 383 -9.31 0.45 -7.28
C LEU A 383 -10.81 0.71 -7.38
N ILE A 384 -11.58 -0.20 -7.98
CA ILE A 384 -13.05 -0.13 -8.03
C ILE A 384 -13.63 -0.25 -6.62
N PHE A 385 -13.11 -1.15 -5.79
CA PHE A 385 -13.58 -1.31 -4.41
C PHE A 385 -13.25 -0.08 -3.55
N LEU A 386 -12.05 0.49 -3.71
CA LEU A 386 -11.69 1.74 -3.02
C LEU A 386 -12.61 2.88 -3.45
N ASN A 387 -12.95 2.95 -4.74
CA ASN A 387 -13.90 3.90 -5.29
C ASN A 387 -15.29 3.73 -4.67
N ILE A 388 -15.82 2.51 -4.61
CA ILE A 388 -17.09 2.21 -3.93
C ILE A 388 -17.02 2.70 -2.48
N ARG A 389 -15.88 2.53 -1.81
CA ARG A 389 -15.70 2.97 -0.42
C ARG A 389 -15.58 4.50 -0.24
N THR A 390 -15.08 5.23 -1.24
CA THR A 390 -14.84 6.70 -1.17
C THR A 390 -15.87 7.55 -1.92
N GLY A 391 -16.52 6.97 -2.93
CA GLY A 391 -17.42 7.62 -3.89
C GLY A 391 -18.90 7.37 -3.62
N TYR A 392 -19.23 6.52 -2.64
CA TYR A 392 -20.52 6.67 -1.99
C TYR A 392 -20.52 8.05 -1.33
N GLN A 393 -21.33 8.97 -1.87
CA GLN A 393 -22.18 9.76 -1.00
C GLN A 393 -22.88 8.74 -0.11
N LEU A 394 -22.23 8.37 1.00
CA LEU A 394 -22.80 7.41 1.91
C LEU A 394 -24.05 8.13 2.41
N SER A 395 -25.23 7.70 1.94
CA SER A 395 -26.48 7.99 2.63
C SER A 395 -26.19 7.81 4.11
N ASN A 396 -26.62 8.74 4.97
CA ASN A 396 -26.34 8.67 6.41
C ASN A 396 -26.59 7.26 6.99
N LYS A 397 -27.56 6.55 6.42
CA LYS A 397 -27.85 5.13 6.66
C LYS A 397 -26.67 4.18 6.39
N SER A 398 -25.95 4.33 5.29
CA SER A 398 -24.78 3.48 4.96
C SER A 398 -23.57 3.73 5.87
N ILE A 399 -23.36 4.96 6.35
CA ILE A 399 -22.40 5.23 7.43
C ILE A 399 -22.83 4.49 8.69
N PHE A 400 -24.10 4.62 9.08
CA PHE A 400 -24.66 3.91 10.23
C PHE A 400 -24.49 2.39 10.09
N LEU A 401 -24.86 1.81 8.95
CA LEU A 401 -24.75 0.37 8.70
C LEU A 401 -23.30 -0.12 8.73
N ALA A 402 -22.35 0.65 8.20
CA ALA A 402 -20.93 0.29 8.24
C ALA A 402 -20.39 0.27 9.68
N VAL A 403 -20.78 1.24 10.50
CA VAL A 403 -20.39 1.30 11.92
C VAL A 403 -20.99 0.13 12.71
N GLU A 404 -22.23 -0.25 12.40
CA GLU A 404 -22.87 -1.38 13.07
C GLU A 404 -22.33 -2.74 12.63
N ALA A 405 -21.98 -2.91 11.35
CA ALA A 405 -21.31 -4.09 10.85
C ALA A 405 -19.91 -4.26 11.47
N GLU A 406 -19.15 -3.17 11.62
CA GLU A 406 -17.84 -3.22 12.29
C GLU A 406 -17.96 -3.64 13.77
N ARG A 407 -19.04 -3.23 14.45
CA ARG A 407 -19.33 -3.67 15.82
C ARG A 407 -19.71 -5.15 15.89
N GLU A 408 -20.47 -5.64 14.93
CA GLU A 408 -20.79 -7.06 14.78
C GLU A 408 -19.51 -7.89 14.62
N ASP A 409 -18.66 -7.51 13.67
CA ASP A 409 -17.38 -8.19 13.39
C ASP A 409 -16.48 -8.23 14.63
N ILE A 410 -16.39 -7.11 15.37
CA ILE A 410 -15.60 -7.04 16.61
C ILE A 410 -16.19 -7.99 17.66
N SER A 411 -17.51 -7.98 17.86
CA SER A 411 -18.16 -8.83 18.88
C SER A 411 -17.99 -10.32 18.56
N ILE A 412 -18.20 -10.71 17.30
CA ILE A 412 -17.99 -12.09 16.83
C ILE A 412 -16.52 -12.49 16.99
N TYR A 413 -15.58 -11.64 16.58
CA TYR A 413 -14.15 -11.91 16.74
C TYR A 413 -13.77 -12.11 18.20
N LEU A 414 -14.22 -11.23 19.11
CA LEU A 414 -13.95 -11.36 20.55
C LEU A 414 -14.53 -12.66 21.11
N HIS A 415 -15.77 -13.01 20.72
CA HIS A 415 -16.44 -14.23 21.16
C HIS A 415 -15.75 -15.50 20.68
N ASP A 416 -15.42 -15.56 19.39
CA ASP A 416 -14.95 -16.80 18.75
C ASP A 416 -13.43 -17.00 18.86
N THR A 417 -12.67 -15.94 19.15
CA THR A 417 -11.21 -16.05 19.32
C THR A 417 -10.81 -15.82 20.77
N ILE A 418 -10.98 -14.61 21.29
CA ILE A 418 -10.42 -14.24 22.60
C ILE A 418 -11.07 -15.03 23.75
N ILE A 419 -12.41 -15.11 23.77
CA ILE A 419 -13.11 -15.86 24.81
C ILE A 419 -12.79 -17.36 24.71
N GLN A 420 -12.73 -17.92 23.50
CA GLN A 420 -12.37 -19.33 23.30
C GLN A 420 -10.92 -19.64 23.71
N ASP A 421 -9.98 -18.75 23.40
CA ASP A 421 -8.57 -18.87 23.80
C ASP A 421 -8.44 -18.86 25.33
N ILE A 422 -9.16 -17.96 26.01
CA ILE A 422 -9.15 -17.89 27.47
C ILE A 422 -9.77 -19.15 28.08
N ILE A 423 -10.88 -19.65 27.54
CA ILE A 423 -11.48 -20.94 27.95
C ILE A 423 -10.48 -22.10 27.74
N TYR A 424 -9.76 -22.12 26.63
CA TYR A 424 -8.75 -23.12 26.34
C TYR A 424 -7.59 -23.08 27.34
N TYR A 425 -7.04 -21.88 27.63
CA TYR A 425 -5.99 -21.72 28.64
C TYR A 425 -6.46 -22.07 30.04
N LYS A 426 -7.71 -21.74 30.39
CA LYS A 426 -8.35 -22.15 31.65
C LYS A 426 -8.37 -23.68 31.79
N LYS A 427 -8.92 -24.39 30.79
CA LYS A 427 -8.93 -25.86 30.78
C LYS A 427 -7.52 -26.45 30.88
N ARG A 428 -6.52 -25.80 30.28
CA ARG A 428 -5.13 -26.25 30.35
C ARG A 428 -4.53 -26.06 31.75
N LEU A 429 -4.90 -24.99 32.46
CA LEU A 429 -4.49 -24.72 33.84
C LEU A 429 -5.16 -25.64 34.86
N GLU A 430 -6.45 -25.96 34.67
CA GLU A 430 -7.17 -26.94 35.49
C GLU A 430 -6.46 -28.32 35.50
N ASN A 431 -5.85 -28.69 34.37
CA ASN A 431 -5.14 -29.95 34.16
C ASN A 431 -3.66 -30.00 34.64
N MET A 432 -3.10 -28.93 35.23
CA MET A 432 -1.67 -28.85 35.65
C MET A 432 -1.49 -28.84 37.17
N ASP A 433 -0.90 -29.86 37.80
CA ASP A 433 -0.79 -29.97 39.27
C ASP A 433 0.10 -28.91 39.95
N ALA A 434 -0.49 -27.78 40.34
CA ALA A 434 0.13 -26.76 41.17
C ALA A 434 -0.87 -26.09 42.14
N VAL A 435 -0.38 -25.72 43.34
CA VAL A 435 -1.16 -25.07 44.41
C VAL A 435 -1.35 -23.58 44.09
N SER A 436 -2.29 -23.28 43.19
CA SER A 436 -3.04 -22.00 43.04
C SER A 436 -4.14 -22.08 41.95
N LYS A 437 -4.47 -23.29 41.45
CA LYS A 437 -5.44 -23.51 40.35
C LYS A 437 -6.75 -22.75 40.53
N LYS A 438 -7.29 -22.74 41.75
CA LYS A 438 -8.62 -22.21 42.04
C LYS A 438 -8.66 -20.68 41.88
N ALA A 439 -7.72 -19.96 42.46
CA ALA A 439 -7.65 -18.50 42.34
C ALA A 439 -7.40 -18.05 40.88
N ALA A 440 -6.56 -18.76 40.13
CA ALA A 440 -6.33 -18.46 38.71
C ALA A 440 -7.55 -18.79 37.84
N SER A 441 -8.25 -19.88 38.14
CA SER A 441 -9.50 -20.25 37.47
C SER A 441 -10.62 -19.24 37.73
N ASP A 442 -10.77 -18.80 38.98
CA ASP A 442 -11.81 -17.84 39.38
C ASP A 442 -11.57 -16.48 38.69
N ILE A 443 -10.32 -16.00 38.64
CA ILE A 443 -9.96 -14.77 37.89
C ILE A 443 -10.26 -14.92 36.39
N LEU A 444 -10.01 -16.09 35.80
CA LEU A 444 -10.31 -16.33 34.39
C LEU A 444 -11.82 -16.40 34.14
N ASP A 445 -12.61 -16.91 35.08
CA ASP A 445 -14.07 -16.90 35.01
C ASP A 445 -14.62 -15.48 35.06
N ASP A 446 -14.09 -14.64 35.94
CA ASP A 446 -14.46 -13.22 36.01
C ASP A 446 -14.11 -12.49 34.69
N VAL A 447 -12.92 -12.73 34.13
CA VAL A 447 -12.52 -12.14 32.84
C VAL A 447 -13.38 -12.66 31.68
N ILE A 448 -13.73 -13.94 31.65
CA ILE A 448 -14.65 -14.50 30.64
C ILE A 448 -16.02 -13.85 30.76
N PHE A 449 -16.52 -13.69 31.99
CA PHE A 449 -17.80 -13.06 32.25
C PHE A 449 -17.81 -11.60 31.80
N GLU A 450 -16.81 -10.81 32.18
CA GLU A 450 -16.65 -9.41 31.78
C GLU A 450 -16.55 -9.26 30.25
N LEU A 451 -15.82 -10.16 29.58
CA LEU A 451 -15.70 -10.15 28.12
C LEU A 451 -17.01 -10.51 27.43
N ARG A 452 -17.77 -11.49 27.94
CA ARG A 452 -19.10 -11.81 27.41
C ARG A 452 -20.06 -10.65 27.59
N GLU A 453 -20.02 -10.00 28.74
CA GLU A 453 -20.83 -8.81 29.01
C GLU A 453 -20.46 -7.68 28.04
N LEU A 454 -19.16 -7.44 27.83
CA LEU A 454 -18.65 -6.44 26.89
C LEU A 454 -19.07 -6.74 25.44
N CYS A 455 -18.98 -8.00 24.99
CA CYS A 455 -19.45 -8.40 23.67
C CYS A 455 -20.97 -8.16 23.51
N SER A 456 -21.76 -8.55 24.52
CA SER A 456 -23.21 -8.28 24.54
C SER A 456 -23.55 -6.79 24.54
N ASN A 457 -22.68 -5.93 25.09
CA ASN A 457 -22.83 -4.48 25.06
C ASN A 457 -22.49 -3.88 23.70
N ILE A 458 -21.51 -4.45 22.99
CA ILE A 458 -21.09 -4.02 21.66
C ILE A 458 -22.12 -4.42 20.61
N TYR A 459 -22.51 -5.71 20.60
CA TYR A 459 -23.47 -6.27 19.66
C TYR A 459 -24.29 -7.40 20.31
N PRO A 460 -25.56 -7.14 20.67
CA PRO A 460 -26.41 -8.15 21.32
C PRO A 460 -26.90 -9.18 20.29
N LEU A 461 -26.23 -10.34 20.25
CA LEU A 461 -26.57 -11.48 19.37
C LEU A 461 -27.99 -12.04 19.61
N MET A 462 -28.55 -11.81 20.81
CA MET A 462 -29.87 -12.28 21.25
C MET A 462 -31.05 -11.78 20.38
N ILE A 463 -30.87 -10.71 19.61
CA ILE A 463 -31.92 -10.21 18.68
C ILE A 463 -32.16 -11.19 17.51
N GLN A 464 -31.13 -11.93 17.06
CA GLN A 464 -31.29 -12.90 15.96
C GLN A 464 -32.23 -14.05 16.31
N GLU A 465 -32.30 -14.43 17.58
CA GLU A 465 -33.08 -15.59 18.05
C GLU A 465 -34.48 -15.20 18.54
N LEU A 466 -34.63 -14.03 19.19
CA LEU A 466 -35.85 -13.64 19.89
C LEU A 466 -36.64 -12.51 19.22
N GLY A 467 -36.01 -11.75 18.32
CA GLY A 467 -36.56 -10.51 17.77
C GLY A 467 -36.52 -9.33 18.76
N LEU A 468 -36.62 -8.10 18.23
CA LEU A 468 -36.40 -6.86 19.01
C LEU A 468 -37.36 -6.71 20.19
N LYS A 469 -38.65 -7.03 20.00
CA LYS A 469 -39.68 -6.92 21.05
C LYS A 469 -39.34 -7.77 22.28
N ASN A 470 -39.06 -9.05 22.06
CA ASN A 470 -38.75 -9.98 23.15
C ASN A 470 -37.41 -9.64 23.80
N ALA A 471 -36.43 -9.15 23.04
CA ALA A 471 -35.16 -8.68 23.58
C ALA A 471 -35.34 -7.46 24.51
N ILE A 472 -36.25 -6.53 24.18
CA ILE A 472 -36.58 -5.39 25.05
C ILE A 472 -37.21 -5.89 26.36
N LEU A 473 -38.18 -6.80 26.29
CA LEU A 473 -38.81 -7.40 27.48
C LEU A 473 -37.79 -8.13 28.37
N ASP A 474 -36.85 -8.86 27.77
CA ASP A 474 -35.77 -9.52 28.51
C ASP A 474 -34.88 -8.50 29.24
N ILE A 475 -34.48 -7.41 28.58
CA ILE A 475 -33.71 -6.33 29.22
C ILE A 475 -34.49 -5.70 30.39
N ILE A 476 -35.77 -5.40 30.20
CA ILE A 476 -36.63 -4.86 31.27
C ILE A 476 -36.65 -5.81 32.47
N SER A 477 -36.87 -7.10 32.22
CA SER A 477 -36.89 -8.13 33.27
C SER A 477 -35.56 -8.25 34.03
N LYS A 478 -34.42 -8.07 33.33
CA LYS A 478 -33.08 -8.10 33.91
C LYS A 478 -32.85 -6.89 34.82
N PHE A 479 -33.27 -5.70 34.40
CA PHE A 479 -33.19 -4.50 35.25
C PHE A 479 -34.08 -4.60 36.48
N GLN A 480 -35.33 -5.06 36.35
CA GLN A 480 -36.24 -5.24 37.49
C GLN A 480 -35.75 -6.29 38.50
N LYS A 481 -34.99 -7.30 38.06
CA LYS A 481 -34.39 -8.29 38.96
C LYS A 481 -33.16 -7.77 39.70
N LYS A 482 -32.42 -6.86 39.08
CA LYS A 482 -31.10 -6.40 39.56
C LYS A 482 -31.21 -5.11 40.40
N GLU A 483 -32.11 -4.22 40.01
CA GLU A 483 -32.24 -2.87 40.56
C GLU A 483 -33.62 -2.69 41.20
N SER A 484 -33.73 -1.89 42.26
CA SER A 484 -34.99 -1.60 42.94
C SER A 484 -35.81 -0.52 42.21
N VAL A 485 -36.19 -0.79 40.95
CA VAL A 485 -36.92 0.12 40.07
C VAL A 485 -38.14 -0.57 39.47
N ILE A 486 -39.28 0.12 39.43
CA ILE A 486 -40.48 -0.36 38.75
C ILE A 486 -40.44 0.16 37.31
N ILE A 487 -40.51 -0.75 36.33
CA ILE A 487 -40.57 -0.42 34.91
C ILE A 487 -41.92 -0.88 34.38
N ASN A 488 -42.76 0.05 33.94
CA ASN A 488 -44.02 -0.27 33.29
C ASN A 488 -43.84 -0.17 31.77
N ASP A 489 -44.13 -1.24 31.03
CA ASP A 489 -44.06 -1.24 29.58
C ASP A 489 -45.45 -1.25 28.94
N ASN A 490 -45.59 -0.49 27.86
CA ASN A 490 -46.77 -0.48 27.01
C ASN A 490 -46.30 -0.54 25.54
N ILE A 491 -46.11 -1.77 25.06
CA ILE A 491 -45.61 -2.07 23.72
C ILE A 491 -46.80 -2.43 22.81
N GLN A 492 -47.30 -1.45 22.06
CA GLN A 492 -48.49 -1.56 21.20
C GLN A 492 -48.18 -2.05 19.78
N VAL A 493 -47.03 -2.68 19.57
CA VAL A 493 -46.57 -3.15 18.26
C VAL A 493 -46.46 -4.69 18.28
N GLU A 494 -47.11 -5.35 17.31
CA GLU A 494 -47.09 -6.82 17.18
C GLU A 494 -45.74 -7.35 16.71
N GLN A 495 -45.11 -6.71 15.71
CA GLN A 495 -43.78 -7.04 15.21
C GLN A 495 -42.93 -5.77 15.02
N LEU A 496 -41.74 -5.75 15.62
CA LEU A 496 -40.73 -4.70 15.48
C LEU A 496 -39.54 -5.29 14.73
N ASP A 497 -39.41 -5.01 13.43
CA ASP A 497 -38.23 -5.37 12.67
C ASP A 497 -37.83 -4.26 11.69
N PHE A 498 -36.66 -3.67 11.93
CA PHE A 498 -36.03 -2.65 11.09
C PHE A 498 -34.80 -3.18 10.34
N GLY A 499 -34.52 -4.48 10.47
CA GLY A 499 -33.24 -5.09 10.14
C GLY A 499 -32.28 -5.06 11.34
N GLN A 500 -31.48 -6.12 11.45
CA GLN A 500 -30.62 -6.41 12.60
C GLN A 500 -29.75 -5.23 13.09
N PRO A 501 -29.10 -4.42 12.22
CA PRO A 501 -28.28 -3.29 12.69
C PRO A 501 -29.07 -2.21 13.42
N ILE A 502 -30.28 -1.91 12.93
CA ILE A 502 -31.16 -0.89 13.53
C ILE A 502 -31.79 -1.45 14.82
N ASN A 503 -32.20 -2.72 14.81
CA ASN A 503 -32.72 -3.39 16.01
C ASN A 503 -31.69 -3.36 17.15
N ASN A 504 -30.42 -3.67 16.86
CA ASN A 504 -29.34 -3.63 17.85
C ASN A 504 -29.03 -2.23 18.37
N PHE A 505 -29.13 -1.22 17.51
CA PHE A 505 -29.06 0.18 17.95
C PHE A 505 -30.21 0.55 18.88
N ILE A 506 -31.46 0.21 18.53
CA ILE A 506 -32.63 0.49 19.37
C ILE A 506 -32.47 -0.16 20.74
N LEU A 507 -32.10 -1.44 20.78
CA LEU A 507 -31.95 -2.18 22.04
C LEU A 507 -30.87 -1.56 22.95
N ARG A 508 -29.72 -1.18 22.38
CA ARG A 508 -28.65 -0.49 23.14
C ARG A 508 -29.09 0.90 23.60
N SER A 509 -29.81 1.64 22.77
CA SER A 509 -30.35 2.96 23.15
C SER A 509 -31.35 2.84 24.30
N ILE A 510 -32.30 1.91 24.25
CA ILE A 510 -33.25 1.68 25.36
C ILE A 510 -32.51 1.31 26.65
N ARG A 511 -31.53 0.41 26.57
CA ARG A 511 -30.72 0.01 27.73
C ARG A 511 -29.96 1.20 28.34
N GLU A 512 -29.32 2.00 27.50
CA GLU A 512 -28.59 3.19 27.92
C GLU A 512 -29.53 4.22 28.57
N LEU A 513 -30.73 4.40 28.02
CA LEU A 513 -31.74 5.31 28.56
C LEU A 513 -32.27 4.83 29.92
N ILE A 514 -32.58 3.54 30.08
CA ILE A 514 -32.97 2.95 31.38
C ILE A 514 -31.84 3.14 32.40
N ASN A 515 -30.60 2.83 31.99
CA ASN A 515 -29.43 2.97 32.87
C ASN A 515 -29.22 4.44 33.30
N ASN A 516 -29.43 5.38 32.39
CA ASN A 516 -29.36 6.81 32.68
C ASN A 516 -30.47 7.24 33.66
N SER A 517 -31.70 6.76 33.51
CA SER A 517 -32.79 7.04 34.45
C SER A 517 -32.51 6.49 35.86
N ILE A 518 -31.90 5.30 35.96
CA ILE A 518 -31.53 4.68 37.25
C ILE A 518 -30.34 5.40 37.90
N LEU A 519 -29.18 5.44 37.23
CA LEU A 519 -27.92 5.91 37.81
C LEU A 519 -27.82 7.44 37.92
N HIS A 520 -28.39 8.16 36.95
CA HIS A 520 -28.27 9.61 36.88
C HIS A 520 -29.56 10.32 37.29
N GLY A 521 -30.73 9.74 36.95
CA GLY A 521 -32.04 10.28 37.28
C GLY A 521 -32.56 9.93 38.69
N ASN A 522 -32.01 8.92 39.36
CA ASN A 522 -32.56 8.34 40.61
C ASN A 522 -34.05 7.97 40.48
N ALA A 523 -34.48 7.54 39.30
CA ALA A 523 -35.87 7.18 39.05
C ALA A 523 -36.26 5.90 39.80
N LYS A 524 -37.41 5.95 40.49
CA LYS A 524 -38.03 4.78 41.14
C LYS A 524 -39.05 4.09 40.23
N GLU A 525 -39.58 4.84 39.27
CA GLU A 525 -40.56 4.42 38.29
C GLU A 525 -40.13 4.91 36.90
N ILE A 526 -40.17 4.02 35.91
CA ILE A 526 -39.85 4.29 34.51
C ILE A 526 -40.98 3.73 33.64
N ASP A 527 -41.60 4.58 32.82
CA ASP A 527 -42.62 4.16 31.86
C ASP A 527 -42.03 4.10 30.44
N ILE A 528 -42.16 2.95 29.79
CA ILE A 528 -41.67 2.69 28.43
C ILE A 528 -42.87 2.48 27.51
N HIS A 529 -43.07 3.39 26.56
CA HIS A 529 -44.11 3.29 25.56
C HIS A 529 -43.50 3.08 24.17
N ILE A 530 -43.96 2.05 23.47
CA ILE A 530 -43.57 1.79 22.09
C ILE A 530 -44.83 1.67 21.24
N TYR A 531 -45.01 2.58 20.30
CA TYR A 531 -46.20 2.61 19.44
C TYR A 531 -45.86 3.13 18.04
N ASN A 532 -46.73 2.82 17.09
CA ASN A 532 -46.64 3.32 15.72
C ASN A 532 -47.39 4.64 15.59
N ALA A 533 -46.77 5.66 14.99
CA ALA A 533 -47.39 6.95 14.71
C ALA A 533 -47.09 7.36 13.26
N GLU A 534 -48.10 7.39 12.38
CA GLU A 534 -47.99 7.73 10.96
C GLU A 534 -46.72 7.19 10.26
N GLN A 535 -45.69 8.03 10.12
CA GLN A 535 -44.41 7.73 9.46
C GLN A 535 -43.30 7.24 10.38
N TYR A 536 -43.50 7.19 11.70
CA TYR A 536 -42.49 6.85 12.70
C TYR A 536 -42.95 5.70 13.61
N VAL A 537 -41.99 4.93 14.11
CA VAL A 537 -42.10 4.18 15.34
C VAL A 537 -41.57 5.06 16.46
N VAL A 538 -42.41 5.25 17.46
CA VAL A 538 -42.12 6.11 18.60
C VAL A 538 -41.72 5.23 19.77
N ILE A 539 -40.56 5.50 20.33
CA ILE A 539 -40.08 4.89 21.57
C ILE A 539 -39.95 6.02 22.58
N LYS A 540 -40.84 6.05 23.56
CA LYS A 540 -40.91 7.06 24.60
C LYS A 540 -40.56 6.43 25.94
N ILE A 541 -39.59 7.02 26.63
CA ILE A 541 -39.19 6.64 27.98
C ILE A 541 -39.42 7.85 28.88
N VAL A 542 -40.26 7.68 29.90
CA VAL A 542 -40.56 8.70 30.92
C VAL A 542 -40.00 8.20 32.24
N ASP A 543 -39.26 9.06 32.94
CA ASP A 543 -38.85 8.77 34.30
C ASP A 543 -39.33 9.85 35.28
N GLY A 544 -39.66 9.40 36.50
CA GLY A 544 -40.05 10.28 37.62
C GLY A 544 -38.85 10.91 38.33
N GLY A 545 -37.65 10.79 37.77
CA GLY A 545 -36.40 11.28 38.33
C GLY A 545 -36.10 12.74 38.00
N HIS A 546 -34.87 13.17 38.30
CA HIS A 546 -34.39 14.54 38.00
C HIS A 546 -33.39 14.54 36.85
N PHE A 547 -33.63 15.35 35.83
CA PHE A 547 -32.66 15.57 34.75
C PHE A 547 -31.43 16.36 35.25
N LYS A 548 -30.32 15.67 35.50
CA LYS A 548 -29.04 16.33 35.86
C LYS A 548 -28.47 17.05 34.64
N THR A 549 -28.48 18.38 34.65
CA THR A 549 -27.73 19.18 33.66
C THR A 549 -26.27 19.24 34.10
N ALA A 550 -25.34 18.70 33.30
CA ALA A 550 -23.90 18.77 33.60
C ALA A 550 -23.46 20.24 33.77
N ARG A 551 -22.71 20.55 34.83
CA ARG A 551 -21.99 21.84 34.95
C ARG A 551 -20.90 21.89 33.86
N GLN A 552 -20.53 23.07 33.39
CA GLN A 552 -19.54 23.29 32.30
C GLN A 552 -18.17 22.59 32.48
N THR A 553 -17.87 22.02 33.65
CA THR A 553 -16.64 21.29 33.98
C THR A 553 -16.80 19.76 34.04
N GLU A 554 -18.01 19.23 33.89
CA GLU A 554 -18.26 17.78 33.82
C GLU A 554 -18.52 17.38 32.35
N ALA A 555 -17.99 16.23 31.96
CA ALA A 555 -18.02 15.75 30.58
C ALA A 555 -19.45 15.82 29.99
N PRO A 556 -19.61 16.25 28.73
CA PRO A 556 -20.92 16.28 28.09
C PRO A 556 -21.57 14.89 28.16
N HIS A 557 -22.92 14.85 28.28
CA HIS A 557 -23.74 13.63 28.30
C HIS A 557 -23.52 12.78 27.03
N PHE A 558 -22.42 12.03 27.01
CA PHE A 558 -21.90 11.37 25.83
C PHE A 558 -22.89 10.35 25.26
N GLY A 559 -23.67 9.67 26.11
CA GLY A 559 -24.69 8.71 25.71
C GLY A 559 -25.81 9.32 24.87
N LEU A 560 -26.44 10.41 25.35
CA LEU A 560 -27.56 11.05 24.64
C LEU A 560 -27.12 11.72 23.33
N THR A 561 -25.95 12.36 23.31
CA THR A 561 -25.39 12.94 22.09
C THR A 561 -25.13 11.88 21.03
N VAL A 562 -24.53 10.74 21.41
CA VAL A 562 -24.27 9.62 20.50
C VAL A 562 -25.58 8.99 19.98
N ILE A 563 -26.61 8.85 20.83
CA ILE A 563 -27.93 8.38 20.42
C ILE A 563 -28.57 9.35 19.42
N ALA A 564 -28.53 10.66 19.68
CA ALA A 564 -29.07 11.69 18.80
C ALA A 564 -28.37 11.72 17.43
N GLU A 565 -27.04 11.67 17.41
CA GLU A 565 -26.25 11.63 16.17
C GLU A 565 -26.57 10.40 15.33
N LYS A 566 -26.67 9.22 15.94
CA LYS A 566 -27.02 7.98 15.25
C LYS A 566 -28.47 7.94 14.77
N LEU A 567 -29.42 8.47 15.56
CA LEU A 567 -30.83 8.62 15.13
C LEU A 567 -30.95 9.56 13.93
N ALA A 568 -30.23 10.68 13.94
CA ALA A 568 -30.19 11.60 12.81
C ALA A 568 -29.64 10.92 11.55
N LEU A 569 -28.69 9.99 11.68
CA LEU A 569 -28.20 9.22 10.54
C LEU A 569 -29.25 8.31 9.89
N LEU A 570 -30.27 7.91 10.66
CA LEU A 570 -31.40 7.12 10.19
C LEU A 570 -32.56 7.97 9.66
N GLY A 571 -32.44 9.31 9.68
CA GLY A 571 -33.54 10.23 9.40
C GLY A 571 -34.56 10.33 10.54
N GLY A 572 -34.18 9.86 11.73
CA GLY A 572 -34.96 9.97 12.96
C GLY A 572 -34.60 11.20 13.79
N GLN A 573 -35.30 11.37 14.92
CA GLN A 573 -35.10 12.49 15.83
C GLN A 573 -35.12 12.02 17.28
N LEU A 574 -34.34 12.68 18.13
CA LEU A 574 -34.38 12.52 19.58
C LEU A 574 -34.95 13.80 20.19
N LEU A 575 -36.06 13.68 20.91
CA LEU A 575 -36.66 14.78 21.67
C LEU A 575 -36.44 14.51 23.16
N VAL A 576 -36.05 15.56 23.90
CA VAL A 576 -35.80 15.47 25.34
C VAL A 576 -36.58 16.58 26.02
N ASP A 577 -37.57 16.19 26.81
CA ASP A 577 -38.22 17.05 27.81
C ASP A 577 -37.60 16.77 29.18
N LYS A 578 -37.49 17.80 30.02
CA LYS A 578 -36.82 17.75 31.32
C LYS A 578 -37.78 17.74 32.49
N HIS A 579 -39.08 18.01 32.27
CA HIS A 579 -40.07 18.17 33.34
C HIS A 579 -41.45 17.57 32.99
N PRO A 580 -41.70 16.27 33.28
CA PRO A 580 -40.78 15.24 33.76
C PRO A 580 -39.76 14.83 32.69
N THR A 581 -38.69 14.13 33.07
CA THR A 581 -37.68 13.67 32.12
C THR A 581 -38.33 12.71 31.12
N THR A 582 -38.50 13.16 29.88
CA THR A 582 -39.15 12.41 28.82
C THR A 582 -38.24 12.38 27.62
N ILE A 583 -37.82 11.18 27.22
CA ILE A 583 -36.97 10.97 26.05
C ILE A 583 -37.79 10.25 24.99
N VAL A 584 -37.92 10.86 23.82
CA VAL A 584 -38.69 10.33 22.69
C VAL A 584 -37.76 10.11 21.51
N MET A 585 -37.62 8.85 21.09
CA MET A 585 -36.96 8.48 19.84
C MET A 585 -38.00 8.29 18.74
N LEU A 586 -37.86 9.06 17.66
CA LEU A 586 -38.68 8.95 16.46
C LEU A 586 -37.88 8.23 15.37
N ILE A 587 -38.33 7.04 14.97
CA ILE A 587 -37.62 6.18 14.01
C ILE A 587 -38.50 5.98 12.76
N PRO A 588 -38.08 6.36 11.55
CA PRO A 588 -38.95 6.30 10.37
C PRO A 588 -39.34 4.86 9.97
N ARG A 589 -40.62 4.63 9.64
CA ARG A 589 -41.23 3.32 9.27
C ARG A 589 -40.96 2.92 7.81
N LYS A 590 -40.85 3.89 6.90
CA LYS A 590 -40.49 3.69 5.48
C LYS A 590 -39.33 4.60 5.13
N GLN A 591 -38.41 4.07 4.30
CA GLN A 591 -37.24 4.79 3.83
C GLN A 591 -37.68 6.06 3.10
N VAL A 592 -37.30 7.23 3.63
CA VAL A 592 -37.34 8.46 2.85
C VAL A 592 -36.24 8.31 1.78
N ASN A 593 -36.64 8.03 0.54
CA ASN A 593 -35.79 8.23 -0.61
C ASN A 593 -35.48 9.72 -0.65
N TYR A 594 -34.24 10.09 -0.33
CA TYR A 594 -33.71 11.39 -0.73
C TYR A 594 -33.48 11.35 -2.24
N ASP A 595 -34.56 11.43 -3.00
CA ASP A 595 -34.47 11.67 -4.43
C ASP A 595 -34.08 13.12 -4.67
N LYS A 596 -33.03 13.25 -5.49
CA LYS A 596 -32.57 14.44 -6.20
C LYS A 596 -33.72 15.42 -6.49
N ASN A 597 -33.73 16.58 -5.83
CA ASN A 597 -34.11 17.88 -6.38
C ASN A 597 -34.34 18.90 -5.26
N SER A 598 -33.28 19.61 -4.89
CA SER A 598 -33.42 20.99 -4.39
C SER A 598 -32.03 21.63 -4.42
N ASN A 599 -31.69 22.20 -5.56
CA ASN A 599 -30.94 23.44 -5.70
C ASN A 599 -31.01 23.83 -7.17
N HIS A 600 -31.91 24.77 -7.43
CA HIS A 600 -31.82 25.67 -8.57
C HIS A 600 -30.54 26.50 -8.48
#